data_AF-A0A0K0GRH5-F1
#
_entry.id   AF-A0A0K0GRH5-F1
#
_cell.length_a   1.000
_cell.length_b   1.000
_cell.length_c   1.000
_cell.angle_alpha   90.00
_cell.angle_beta   90.00
_cell.angle_gamma   90.00
#
_symmetry.space_group_name_H-M   'P 1'
#
loop_
_entity.id
_entity.type
_entity.pdbx_description
1 polymer ?
#
loop_
_entity_poly.entity_id
_entity_poly.type
_entity_poly.pdbx_seq_one_letter_code
_entity_poly.pdbx_strand_id
1 'polypeptide(L)'
;MSVIGLQRLEAQSLFSTDDVMRHVTGVNVSFYDTQRPLYFARGFQITDFQVDGLPTYSGAINQEYDTVFYDRIEVIRGANGLLTGAGIPSATVNLLRKPPGKDFDASSGVSAGTWDFRRMQADVTHRSPKTGVFAAAW
;
A
#
# COMPACT_ATOMS: atom_id res chain seq x y z
N MET A 1 2.48 0.66 15.96
CA MET A 1 1.75 0.77 14.69
C MET A 1 2.11 2.11 14.06
N SER A 2 2.36 2.14 12.76
CA SER A 2 2.56 3.37 11.97
C SER A 2 1.49 3.40 10.89
N VAL A 3 0.83 4.55 10.72
CA VAL A 3 -0.21 4.75 9.70
C VAL A 3 0.22 5.90 8.81
N ILE A 4 0.26 5.67 7.50
CA ILE A 4 0.48 6.71 6.49
C ILE A 4 -0.82 6.88 5.72
N GLY A 5 -1.58 7.92 6.02
CA GLY A 5 -2.83 8.25 5.33
C GLY A 5 -2.61 9.11 4.08
N LEU A 6 -3.65 9.23 3.26
CA LEU A 6 -3.64 9.92 1.97
C LEU A 6 -3.01 11.32 2.03
N GLN A 7 -3.38 12.14 3.01
CA GLN A 7 -2.82 13.49 3.17
C GLN A 7 -1.29 13.48 3.28
N ARG A 8 -0.71 12.49 3.97
CA ARG A 8 0.73 12.35 4.13
C ARG A 8 1.38 11.76 2.87
N LEU A 9 0.72 10.80 2.22
CA LEU A 9 1.17 10.26 0.93
C LEU A 9 1.32 11.37 -0.10
N GLU A 10 0.34 12.27 -0.18
CA GLU A 10 0.35 13.41 -1.10
C GLU A 10 1.36 14.48 -0.69
N ALA A 11 1.34 14.93 0.58
CA ALA A 11 2.22 16.00 1.06
C ALA A 11 3.71 15.65 0.99
N GLN A 12 4.04 14.36 1.09
CA GLN A 12 5.42 13.87 1.01
C GLN A 12 5.75 13.25 -0.35
N SER A 13 4.83 13.29 -1.32
CA SER A 13 5.03 12.71 -2.65
C SER A 13 5.47 11.24 -2.60
N LEU A 14 4.86 10.45 -1.71
CA LEU A 14 5.17 9.03 -1.54
C LEU A 14 4.37 8.24 -2.58
N PHE A 15 4.99 7.97 -3.74
CA PHE A 15 4.30 7.42 -4.90
C PHE A 15 4.31 5.89 -4.96
N SER A 16 5.20 5.25 -4.20
CA SER A 16 5.24 3.79 -4.10
C SER A 16 5.30 3.30 -2.66
N THR A 17 4.99 2.02 -2.48
CA THR A 17 5.17 1.33 -1.20
C THR A 17 6.62 1.43 -0.73
N ASP A 18 7.60 1.44 -1.64
CA ASP A 18 9.02 1.62 -1.31
C ASP A 18 9.27 2.98 -0.66
N ASP A 19 8.75 4.07 -1.26
CA ASP A 19 8.82 5.41 -0.68
C ASP A 19 8.18 5.46 0.72
N VAL A 20 7.04 4.82 0.89
CA VAL A 20 6.33 4.74 2.17
C VAL A 20 7.18 4.01 3.20
N MET A 21 7.73 2.85 2.85
CA MET A 21 8.53 2.03 3.76
C MET A 21 9.82 2.72 4.19
N ARG A 22 10.45 3.54 3.33
CA ARG A 22 11.58 4.41 3.72
C ARG A 22 11.22 5.46 4.79
N HIS A 23 9.96 5.87 4.84
CA HIS A 23 9.46 6.87 5.81
C HIS A 23 8.86 6.25 7.07
N VAL A 24 8.79 4.91 7.16
CA VAL A 24 8.32 4.21 8.35
C VAL A 24 9.48 4.03 9.33
N THR A 25 9.31 4.58 10.53
CA THR A 25 10.32 4.43 11.59
C THR A 25 10.61 2.96 11.90
N GLY A 26 11.89 2.60 12.03
CA GLY A 26 12.31 1.23 12.37
C GLY A 26 12.07 0.20 11.26
N VAL A 27 11.73 0.64 10.05
CA VAL A 27 11.84 -0.14 8.83
C VAL A 27 13.13 0.24 8.13
N ASN A 28 13.86 -0.77 7.66
CA ASN A 28 14.99 -0.59 6.77
C ASN A 28 14.63 -1.14 5.39
N VAL A 29 15.00 -0.39 4.35
CA VAL A 29 14.78 -0.76 2.96
C VAL A 29 16.13 -1.12 2.35
N SER A 30 16.22 -2.31 1.77
CA SER A 30 17.37 -2.80 1.01
C SER A 30 16.89 -3.27 -0.36
N PHE A 31 17.80 -3.59 -1.26
CA PHE A 31 17.50 -4.02 -2.62
C PHE A 31 18.22 -5.31 -2.92
N TYR A 32 17.50 -6.31 -3.42
CA TYR A 32 18.15 -7.47 -4.01
C TYR A 32 18.76 -7.10 -5.37
N ASP A 33 18.01 -6.34 -6.16
CA ASP A 33 18.45 -5.64 -7.37
C ASP A 33 17.62 -4.36 -7.57
N THR A 34 17.76 -3.71 -8.71
CA THR A 34 17.09 -2.43 -9.03
C THR A 34 15.57 -2.47 -9.00
N GLN A 35 14.92 -3.64 -8.99
CA GLN A 35 13.46 -3.77 -9.04
C GLN A 35 12.86 -4.59 -7.90
N ARG A 36 13.69 -5.08 -6.97
CA ARG A 36 13.26 -5.96 -5.88
C ARG A 36 13.62 -5.38 -4.51
N PRO A 37 12.76 -4.50 -3.95
CA PRO A 37 12.96 -3.99 -2.61
C PRO A 37 12.74 -5.11 -1.57
N LEU A 38 13.60 -5.13 -0.58
CA LEU A 38 13.53 -5.98 0.61
C LEU A 38 13.30 -5.06 1.81
N TYR A 39 12.24 -5.32 2.55
CA TYR A 39 11.91 -4.52 3.72
C TYR A 39 12.23 -5.32 4.99
N PHE A 40 12.84 -4.66 5.96
CA PHE A 40 13.24 -5.28 7.22
C PHE A 40 12.68 -4.48 8.40
N ALA A 41 12.22 -5.18 9.42
CA ALA A 41 11.87 -4.60 10.71
C ALA A 41 12.46 -5.47 11.82
N ARG A 42 13.11 -4.83 12.80
CA ARG A 42 13.72 -5.52 13.97
C ARG A 42 14.66 -6.67 13.59
N GLY A 43 15.38 -6.55 12.47
CA GLY A 43 16.35 -7.55 12.00
C GLY A 43 15.74 -8.69 11.17
N PHE A 44 14.43 -8.70 10.96
CA PHE A 44 13.74 -9.73 10.19
C PHE A 44 13.12 -9.16 8.92
N GLN A 45 13.12 -9.95 7.84
CA GLN A 45 12.48 -9.56 6.59
C GLN A 45 10.95 -9.52 6.76
N ILE A 46 10.34 -8.45 6.24
CA ILE A 46 8.90 -8.27 6.14
C ILE A 46 8.43 -9.02 4.89
N THR A 47 7.64 -10.05 5.13
CA THR A 47 7.01 -10.90 4.10
C THR A 47 5.49 -10.86 4.18
N ASP A 48 4.94 -10.34 5.27
CA ASP A 48 3.51 -10.30 5.54
C ASP A 48 2.89 -9.01 4.96
N PHE A 49 2.45 -9.10 3.71
CA PHE A 49 1.67 -8.05 3.04
C PHE A 49 0.19 -8.40 3.01
N GLN A 50 -0.65 -7.38 3.16
CA GLN A 50 -2.10 -7.49 3.13
C GLN A 50 -2.68 -6.40 2.25
N VAL A 51 -3.78 -6.70 1.58
CA VAL A 51 -4.65 -5.71 0.92
C VAL A 51 -6.03 -5.83 1.55
N ASP A 52 -6.51 -4.74 2.15
CA ASP A 52 -7.75 -4.70 2.92
C ASP A 52 -7.83 -5.81 4.01
N GLY A 53 -6.70 -6.12 4.64
CA GLY A 53 -6.57 -7.14 5.68
C GLY A 53 -6.48 -8.59 5.16
N LEU A 54 -6.60 -8.81 3.85
CA LEU A 54 -6.41 -10.12 3.24
C LEU A 54 -4.93 -10.36 2.93
N PRO A 55 -4.32 -11.46 3.40
CA PRO A 55 -2.94 -11.79 3.07
C PRO A 55 -2.73 -11.86 1.56
N THR A 56 -1.76 -11.09 1.06
CA THR A 56 -1.29 -11.19 -0.32
C THR A 56 -0.01 -12.00 -0.32
N TYR A 57 0.02 -13.06 -1.11
CA TYR A 57 1.24 -13.83 -1.30
C TYR A 57 2.02 -13.24 -2.47
N SER A 58 3.16 -12.59 -2.21
CA SER A 58 4.07 -12.09 -3.26
C SER A 58 5.26 -13.02 -3.52
N GLY A 59 5.31 -14.21 -2.88
CA GLY A 59 6.46 -15.10 -2.97
C GLY A 59 7.71 -14.49 -2.32
N ALA A 60 8.88 -14.68 -2.93
CA ALA A 60 10.16 -14.20 -2.39
C ALA A 60 10.44 -12.71 -2.68
N ILE A 61 9.55 -12.02 -3.40
CA ILE A 61 9.80 -10.68 -3.94
C ILE A 61 8.65 -9.76 -3.57
N ASN A 62 8.95 -8.70 -2.81
CA ASN A 62 7.93 -7.70 -2.52
C ASN A 62 7.70 -6.89 -3.79
N GLN A 63 6.47 -6.93 -4.31
CA GLN A 63 6.06 -6.11 -5.44
C GLN A 63 6.00 -4.65 -4.99
N GLU A 64 6.59 -3.77 -5.79
CA GLU A 64 6.42 -2.33 -5.64
C GLU A 64 5.00 -1.97 -6.09
N TYR A 65 4.16 -1.55 -5.15
CA TYR A 65 2.81 -1.08 -5.45
C TYR A 65 2.78 0.44 -5.50
N ASP A 66 1.96 0.96 -6.42
CA ASP A 66 1.68 2.39 -6.52
C ASP A 66 0.69 2.83 -5.44
N THR A 67 0.94 3.97 -4.79
CA THR A 67 0.10 4.46 -3.68
C THR A 67 -1.24 5.04 -4.13
N VAL A 68 -1.45 5.32 -5.43
CA VAL A 68 -2.65 6.00 -5.95
C VAL A 68 -3.96 5.27 -5.63
N PHE A 69 -3.91 3.95 -5.50
CA PHE A 69 -5.09 3.10 -5.23
C PHE A 69 -5.45 3.02 -3.75
N TYR A 70 -4.57 3.49 -2.86
CA TYR A 70 -4.70 3.28 -1.43
C TYR A 70 -5.09 4.58 -0.70
N ASP A 71 -6.03 4.46 0.22
CA ASP A 71 -6.39 5.53 1.16
C ASP A 71 -5.32 5.67 2.25
N ARG A 72 -4.78 4.53 2.69
CA ARG A 72 -3.70 4.51 3.68
C ARG A 72 -2.93 3.21 3.66
N ILE A 73 -1.73 3.27 4.22
CA ILE A 73 -0.86 2.13 4.45
C ILE A 73 -0.57 2.02 5.93
N GLU A 74 -0.82 0.85 6.50
CA GLU A 74 -0.63 0.55 7.91
C GLU A 74 0.53 -0.43 8.09
N VAL A 75 1.48 -0.09 8.96
CA VAL A 75 2.62 -0.94 9.29
C VAL A 75 2.58 -1.32 10.76
N ILE A 76 2.34 -2.60 11.03
CA ILE A 76 2.27 -3.18 12.37
C ILE A 76 3.58 -3.93 12.61
N ARG A 77 4.51 -3.31 13.35
CA ARG A 77 5.82 -3.90 13.66
C ARG A 77 5.71 -4.93 14.80
N GLY A 78 6.21 -6.15 14.59
CA GLY A 78 6.34 -7.21 15.59
C GLY A 78 5.69 -8.53 15.19
N ALA A 79 5.64 -9.46 16.14
CA ALA A 79 4.94 -10.72 15.99
C ALA A 79 3.43 -10.48 15.99
N ASN A 80 2.81 -10.54 14.81
CA ASN A 80 1.38 -10.35 14.62
C ASN A 80 0.66 -11.65 14.21
N GLY A 81 1.13 -12.79 14.72
CA GLY A 81 0.66 -14.11 14.28
C GLY A 81 -0.83 -14.39 14.53
N LEU A 82 -1.51 -13.57 15.35
CA LEU A 82 -2.95 -13.64 15.52
C LEU A 82 -3.73 -13.14 14.29
N LEU A 83 -3.21 -12.11 13.60
CA LEU A 83 -3.87 -11.48 12.44
C LEU A 83 -3.27 -11.93 11.11
N THR A 84 -2.00 -12.36 11.10
CA THR A 84 -1.30 -12.81 9.88
C THR A 84 -1.18 -14.32 9.76
N GLY A 85 -1.43 -15.08 10.83
CA GLY A 85 -1.17 -16.53 10.87
C GLY A 85 0.31 -16.85 11.05
N ALA A 86 0.80 -17.92 10.42
CA ALA A 86 2.22 -18.28 10.46
C ALA A 86 3.05 -17.23 9.71
N GLY A 87 3.97 -16.56 10.40
CA GLY A 87 4.76 -15.48 9.82
C GLY A 87 6.07 -15.23 10.57
N ILE A 88 6.91 -14.38 9.99
CA ILE A 88 8.19 -13.98 10.57
C ILE A 88 7.91 -12.86 11.58
N PRO A 89 8.57 -12.78 12.75
CA PRO A 89 8.34 -11.74 13.76
C PRO A 89 8.93 -10.37 13.35
N SER A 90 8.71 -9.94 12.10
CA SER A 90 9.16 -8.69 11.51
C SER A 90 8.10 -7.60 11.65
N ALA A 91 7.21 -7.48 10.66
CA ALA A 91 6.09 -6.56 10.62
C ALA A 91 5.04 -7.04 9.60
N THR A 92 3.82 -6.54 9.74
CA THR A 92 2.75 -6.66 8.75
C THR A 92 2.56 -5.32 8.06
N VAL A 93 2.43 -5.32 6.73
CA VAL A 93 2.08 -4.13 5.94
C VAL A 93 0.69 -4.35 5.34
N ASN A 94 -0.27 -3.52 5.73
CA ASN A 94 -1.63 -3.56 5.21
C ASN A 94 -1.90 -2.34 4.33
N LEU A 95 -2.22 -2.60 3.07
CA LEU A 95 -2.55 -1.60 2.05
C LEU A 95 -4.09 -1.50 1.99
N LEU A 96 -4.64 -0.37 2.45
CA LEU A 96 -6.09 -0.18 2.44
C LEU A 96 -6.50 0.64 1.23
N ARG A 97 -7.34 0.05 0.38
CA ARG A 97 -7.79 0.68 -0.87
C ARG A 97 -8.72 1.86 -0.59
N LYS A 98 -8.72 2.82 -1.51
CA LYS A 98 -9.73 3.88 -1.52
C LYS A 98 -11.12 3.24 -1.69
N PRO A 99 -12.07 3.50 -0.78
CA PRO A 99 -13.42 2.99 -0.95
C PRO A 99 -14.13 3.72 -2.09
N PRO A 100 -15.11 3.09 -2.76
CA PRO A 100 -16.00 3.82 -3.66
C PRO A 100 -16.76 4.88 -2.85
N GLY A 101 -16.63 6.14 -3.24
CA GLY A 101 -17.38 7.23 -2.62
C GLY A 101 -18.87 7.19 -2.94
N LYS A 102 -19.66 7.86 -2.09
CA LYS A 102 -21.14 7.87 -2.18
C LYS A 102 -21.66 8.89 -3.18
N ASP A 103 -20.88 9.94 -3.43
CA ASP A 103 -21.18 11.03 -4.35
C ASP A 103 -20.15 11.03 -5.49
N PHE A 104 -20.43 11.80 -6.54
CA PHE A 104 -19.45 12.03 -7.59
C PHE A 104 -18.28 12.84 -7.04
N ASP A 105 -17.07 12.32 -7.22
CA ASP A 105 -15.81 12.98 -6.84
C ASP A 105 -14.76 12.69 -7.92
N ALA A 106 -13.93 13.69 -8.22
CA ALA A 106 -12.86 13.54 -9.19
C ALA A 106 -11.65 14.35 -8.75
N SER A 107 -10.47 13.73 -8.76
CA SER A 107 -9.21 14.37 -8.49
C SER A 107 -8.17 13.98 -9.54
N SER A 108 -7.19 14.86 -9.76
CA SER A 108 -6.06 14.58 -10.64
C SER A 108 -4.81 15.26 -10.12
N GLY A 109 -3.65 14.71 -10.46
CA GLY A 109 -2.36 15.22 -10.02
C GLY A 109 -1.32 15.01 -11.10
N VAL A 110 -0.38 15.96 -11.19
CA VAL A 110 0.78 15.88 -12.07
C VAL A 110 2.02 16.20 -11.23
N SER A 111 3.09 15.45 -11.42
CA SER A 111 4.36 15.67 -10.74
C SER A 111 5.52 15.59 -11.73
N ALA A 112 6.54 16.42 -11.51
CA ALA A 112 7.78 16.42 -12.26
C ALA A 112 8.98 16.46 -11.29
N GLY A 113 10.09 15.83 -11.65
CA GLY A 113 11.26 15.73 -10.78
C GLY A 113 12.58 15.53 -11.53
N THR A 114 13.63 15.23 -10.77
CA THR A 114 14.97 14.92 -11.29
C THR A 114 14.96 13.67 -12.18
N TRP A 115 15.95 13.53 -13.05
CA TRP A 115 16.11 12.38 -13.96
C TRP A 115 14.90 12.15 -14.86
N ASP A 116 14.35 13.25 -15.40
CA ASP A 116 13.19 13.25 -16.29
C ASP A 116 11.93 12.58 -15.69
N PHE A 117 11.82 12.54 -14.36
CA PHE A 117 10.64 11.99 -13.68
C PHE A 117 9.38 12.80 -14.02
N ARG A 118 8.35 12.12 -14.52
CA ARG A 118 7.03 12.67 -14.83
C ARG A 118 5.96 11.68 -14.41
N ARG A 119 4.97 12.14 -13.65
CA ARG A 119 3.86 11.33 -13.15
C ARG A 119 2.55 12.06 -13.37
N MET A 120 1.52 11.30 -13.75
CA MET A 120 0.14 11.78 -13.84
C MET A 120 -0.77 10.78 -13.12
N GLN A 121 -1.73 11.28 -12.37
CA GLN A 121 -2.74 10.49 -11.70
C GLN A 121 -4.12 11.11 -11.91
N ALA A 122 -5.13 10.25 -12.01
CA ALA A 122 -6.52 10.65 -12.05
C ALA A 122 -7.33 9.63 -11.25
N ASP A 123 -8.22 10.12 -10.41
CA ASP A 123 -9.13 9.33 -9.59
C ASP A 123 -10.53 9.87 -9.85
N VAL A 124 -11.45 8.98 -10.18
CA VAL A 124 -12.84 9.33 -10.47
C VAL A 124 -13.72 8.32 -9.77
N THR A 125 -14.52 8.84 -8.86
CA THR A 125 -15.59 8.11 -8.21
C THR A 125 -16.91 8.60 -8.75
N HIS A 126 -17.78 7.66 -9.11
CA HIS A 126 -19.17 7.97 -9.43
C HIS A 126 -20.10 7.13 -8.55
N ARG A 127 -21.21 7.75 -8.15
CA ARG A 127 -22.32 7.02 -7.53
C ARG A 127 -23.00 6.18 -8.60
N SER A 128 -22.94 4.85 -8.48
CA SER A 128 -23.80 3.96 -9.28
C SER A 128 -25.15 3.78 -8.59
N PRO A 129 -26.29 4.12 -9.24
CA PRO A 129 -27.62 3.92 -8.66
C PRO A 129 -28.04 2.44 -8.54
N LYS A 130 -27.27 1.49 -9.08
CA LYS A 130 -27.64 0.07 -9.07
C LYS A 130 -27.22 -0.56 -7.75
N THR A 131 -28.19 -0.75 -6.87
CA THR A 131 -28.15 -1.77 -5.80
C THR A 131 -28.05 -3.14 -6.46
N GLY A 132 -26.85 -3.53 -6.87
CA GLY A 132 -26.58 -4.83 -7.45
C GLY A 132 -26.39 -5.85 -6.34
N VAL A 133 -27.48 -6.48 -5.91
CA VAL A 133 -27.40 -7.78 -5.24
C VAL A 133 -26.73 -8.71 -6.25
N PHE A 134 -25.49 -9.13 -5.98
CA PHE A 134 -24.88 -10.24 -6.71
C PHE A 134 -25.61 -11.52 -6.29
N ALA A 135 -26.77 -11.78 -6.90
CA ALA A 135 -27.32 -13.12 -6.95
C ALA A 135 -26.48 -13.87 -7.99
N ALA A 136 -25.47 -14.61 -7.51
CA ALA A 136 -24.84 -15.64 -8.31
C ALA A 136 -25.89 -16.72 -8.58
N ALA A 137 -26.43 -16.75 -9.79
CA ALA A 137 -27.17 -17.89 -10.29
C ALA A 137 -26.15 -18.88 -10.87
N TRP A 138 -26.00 -20.01 -10.22
CA TRP A 138 -25.65 -21.31 -10.80
C TRP A 138 -26.56 -22.35 -10.15
#